data_AF-A0A7C2IYJ9-F1
#
_entry.id   AF-A0A7C2IYJ9-F1
#
_cell.length_a   1.000
_cell.length_b   1.000
_cell.length_c   1.000
_cell.angle_alpha   90.00
_cell.angle_beta   90.00
_cell.angle_gamma   90.00
#
_symmetry.space_group_name_H-M   'P 1'
#
loop_
_entity.id
_entity.type
_entity.pdbx_description
1 polymer ?
#
loop_
_entity_poly.entity_id
_entity_poly.type
_entity_poly.pdbx_seq_one_letter_code
_entity_poly.pdbx_strand_id
1 'polypeptide(L)'
;TGASFLFFVANMAWSLLRGPRAAANPWGARTLEWQVPSPPPVENFRAPPVVVGGPYDYGIPGAPAHALLGVAGAAPAEGEG
;
A
#
# COMPACT_ATOMS: atom_id res chain seq x y z
N THR A 1 2.98 -3.02 -32.91
CA THR A 1 3.04 -4.39 -33.48
C THR A 1 2.97 -5.40 -32.34
N GLY A 2 2.38 -6.59 -32.54
CA GLY A 2 2.12 -7.57 -31.47
C GLY A 2 3.36 -8.15 -30.77
N ALA A 3 4.56 -7.97 -31.32
CA ALA A 3 5.81 -8.45 -30.73
C ALA A 3 6.08 -7.87 -29.32
N SER A 4 5.68 -6.62 -29.03
CA SER A 4 5.84 -6.04 -27.69
C SER A 4 5.07 -6.81 -26.61
N PHE A 5 3.94 -7.41 -26.97
CA PHE A 5 3.16 -8.22 -26.04
C PHE A 5 3.89 -9.52 -25.65
N LEU A 6 4.64 -10.12 -26.57
CA LEU A 6 5.47 -11.30 -26.26
C LEU A 6 6.57 -10.96 -25.25
N PHE A 7 7.23 -9.81 -25.40
CA PHE A 7 8.21 -9.34 -24.41
C PHE A 7 7.58 -9.08 -23.05
N PHE A 8 6.38 -8.48 -23.00
CA PHE A 8 5.63 -8.28 -21.76
C PHE A 8 5.32 -9.62 -21.06
N VAL A 9 4.78 -10.59 -21.80
CA VAL A 9 4.45 -11.93 -21.26
C VAL A 9 5.70 -12.65 -20.76
N ALA A 10 6.81 -12.59 -21.50
CA ALA A 10 8.07 -13.18 -21.08
C ALA A 10 8.60 -12.55 -19.77
N ASN A 11 8.54 -11.22 -19.66
CA ASN A 11 8.92 -10.50 -18.43
C ASN A 11 8.02 -10.87 -17.24
N MET A 12 6.70 -10.96 -17.46
CA MET A 12 5.75 -11.37 -16.42
C MET A 12 6.04 -12.79 -15.93
N ALA A 13 6.21 -13.75 -16.85
CA ALA A 13 6.51 -15.14 -16.50
C ALA A 13 7.85 -15.27 -15.74
N TRP A 14 8.89 -14.55 -16.18
CA TRP A 14 10.16 -14.52 -15.47
C TRP A 14 10.04 -13.94 -14.06
N SER A 15 9.33 -12.81 -13.91
CA SER A 15 9.13 -12.14 -12.63
C SER A 15 8.36 -13.01 -11.63
N LEU A 16 7.34 -13.74 -12.10
CA LEU A 16 6.55 -14.65 -11.26
C LEU A 16 7.36 -15.85 -10.77
N LEU A 17 8.23 -16.41 -11.61
CA LEU A 17 8.96 -17.65 -11.31
C LEU A 17 10.31 -17.42 -10.61
N ARG A 18 10.97 -16.30 -10.90
CA ARG A 18 12.37 -16.02 -10.50
C ARG A 18 12.59 -14.62 -9.96
N GLY A 19 11.56 -13.77 -9.90
CA GLY A 19 11.67 -12.44 -9.34
C GLY A 19 11.94 -12.46 -7.82
N PRO A 20 12.66 -11.46 -7.28
CA PRO A 20 12.81 -11.33 -5.84
C PRO A 20 11.45 -11.09 -5.18
N ARG A 21 11.32 -11.48 -3.91
CA ARG A 21 10.13 -11.14 -3.12
C ARG A 21 10.01 -9.62 -3.00
N ALA A 22 8.83 -9.09 -3.27
CA ALA A 22 8.55 -7.67 -3.10
C ALA A 22 8.62 -7.28 -1.62
N ALA A 23 9.23 -6.13 -1.33
CA ALA A 23 9.02 -5.46 -0.06
C ALA A 23 7.54 -5.03 0.06
N ALA A 24 7.09 -4.71 1.27
CA ALA A 24 5.73 -4.19 1.48
C ALA A 24 5.48 -2.91 0.66
N ASN A 25 6.46 -2.01 0.63
CA ASN A 25 6.36 -0.72 -0.05
C ASN A 25 7.68 -0.36 -0.76
N PRO A 26 7.94 -0.95 -1.94
CA PRO A 26 9.18 -0.71 -2.67
C PRO A 26 9.29 0.71 -3.24
N TRP A 27 8.17 1.46 -3.30
CA TRP A 27 8.09 2.79 -3.91
C TRP A 27 8.03 3.94 -2.90
N GLY A 28 7.91 3.64 -1.60
CA GLY A 28 7.71 4.66 -0.57
C GLY A 28 6.38 5.42 -0.73
N ALA A 29 5.36 4.80 -1.33
CA ALA A 29 4.05 5.40 -1.50
C ALA A 29 3.30 5.51 -0.14
N ARG A 30 2.38 6.46 -0.03
CA ARG A 30 1.76 6.82 1.26
C ARG A 30 0.34 6.27 1.44
N THR A 31 -0.34 5.88 0.37
CA THR A 31 -1.73 5.41 0.41
C THR A 31 -1.87 4.08 1.16
N LEU A 32 -3.08 3.76 1.63
CA LEU A 32 -3.35 2.66 2.56
C LEU A 32 -2.89 1.28 2.05
N GLU A 33 -3.01 1.02 0.75
CA GLU A 33 -2.60 -0.24 0.12
C GLU A 33 -1.08 -0.50 0.21
N TRP A 34 -0.28 0.54 0.43
CA TRP A 34 1.17 0.42 0.63
C TRP A 34 1.58 0.33 2.10
N GLN A 35 0.60 0.31 3.00
CA GLN A 35 0.80 0.19 4.44
C GLN A 35 0.64 -1.27 4.92
N VAL A 36 0.44 -2.21 4.00
CA VAL A 36 0.31 -3.66 4.27
C VAL A 36 1.42 -4.47 3.60
N PRO A 37 1.74 -5.68 4.08
CA PRO A 37 2.71 -6.57 3.44
C PRO A 37 2.35 -6.95 2.00
N SER A 38 3.34 -7.44 1.25
CA SER A 38 3.16 -8.06 -0.07
C SER A 38 3.55 -9.54 -0.02
N PRO A 39 2.62 -10.50 -0.14
CA PRO A 39 1.17 -10.32 -0.38
C PRO A 39 0.41 -9.82 0.87
N PRO A 40 -0.76 -9.17 0.68
CA PRO A 40 -1.56 -8.69 1.79
C PRO A 40 -2.18 -9.86 2.59
N PRO A 41 -2.42 -9.68 3.91
CA PRO A 41 -3.28 -10.57 4.69
C PRO A 41 -4.70 -10.62 4.13
N VAL A 42 -5.47 -11.66 4.48
CA VAL A 42 -6.85 -11.86 3.99
C VAL A 42 -7.76 -10.67 4.35
N GLU A 43 -7.63 -10.18 5.57
CA GLU A 43 -8.37 -9.04 6.10
C GLU A 43 -7.80 -7.67 5.68
N ASN A 44 -6.69 -7.64 4.94
CA ASN A 44 -5.84 -6.48 4.64
C ASN A 44 -5.23 -5.82 5.90
N PHE A 45 -6.07 -5.29 6.79
CA PHE A 45 -5.68 -4.63 8.04
C PHE A 45 -6.19 -5.40 9.25
N ARG A 46 -5.36 -5.59 10.27
CA ARG A 46 -5.74 -6.24 11.53
C ARG A 46 -6.83 -5.47 12.30
N ALA A 47 -6.86 -4.14 12.14
CA ALA A 47 -7.87 -3.25 12.70
C ALA A 47 -8.08 -2.07 11.72
N PRO A 48 -9.23 -1.38 11.74
CA PRO A 48 -9.46 -0.22 10.89
C PRO A 48 -8.34 0.83 11.06
N PRO A 49 -7.71 1.29 9.97
CA PRO A 49 -6.69 2.32 10.04
C PRO A 49 -7.31 3.69 10.33
N VAL A 50 -6.60 4.53 11.08
CA VAL A 50 -6.99 5.93 11.29
C VAL A 50 -6.19 6.80 10.35
N VAL A 51 -6.87 7.52 9.46
CA VAL A 51 -6.23 8.46 8.54
C VAL A 51 -5.89 9.75 9.28
N VAL A 52 -4.61 10.11 9.31
CA VAL A 52 -4.09 11.28 10.06
C VAL A 52 -3.24 12.23 9.20
N GLY A 53 -3.04 11.90 7.92
CA GLY A 53 -2.29 12.72 6.97
C GLY A 53 -2.80 12.56 5.55
N GLY A 54 -2.37 13.42 4.64
CA GLY A 54 -2.72 13.36 3.23
C GLY A 54 -1.96 12.26 2.47
N PRO A 55 -2.58 11.62 1.46
CA PRO A 55 -1.91 10.66 0.60
C PRO A 55 -0.87 11.32 -0.32
N TYR A 56 -0.88 12.66 -0.44
CA TYR A 56 -0.01 13.44 -1.31
C TYR A 56 1.03 14.30 -0.57
N ASP A 57 1.17 14.13 0.75
CA ASP A 57 2.11 14.90 1.58
C ASP A 57 3.58 14.46 1.41
N TYR A 58 4.00 14.27 0.17
CA TYR A 58 5.37 13.95 -0.18
C TYR A 58 6.26 15.20 -0.09
N GLY A 59 7.47 15.05 0.45
CA GLY A 59 8.45 16.14 0.51
C GLY A 59 8.17 17.27 1.50
N ILE A 60 7.05 17.21 2.25
CA ILE A 60 6.72 18.18 3.29
C ILE A 60 7.47 17.80 4.58
N PRO A 61 8.39 18.64 5.08
CA PRO A 61 9.12 18.35 6.31
C PRO A 61 8.14 18.22 7.49
N GLY A 62 8.24 17.12 8.23
CA GLY A 62 7.39 16.87 9.40
C GLY A 62 5.94 16.48 9.09
N ALA A 63 5.59 16.17 7.83
CA ALA A 63 4.27 15.64 7.53
C ALA A 63 3.98 14.35 8.33
N PRO A 64 2.79 14.21 8.93
CA PRO A 64 2.42 13.02 9.69
C PRO A 64 2.40 11.78 8.78
N ALA A 65 2.37 10.59 9.36
CA ALA A 65 2.06 9.39 8.58
C ALA A 65 0.66 9.51 7.94
N HIS A 66 0.43 8.89 6.78
CA HIS A 66 -0.91 8.93 6.17
C HIS A 66 -1.96 8.23 7.05
N ALA A 67 -1.59 7.09 7.64
CA ALA A 67 -2.47 6.34 8.53
C ALA A 67 -1.72 5.69 9.70
N LEU A 68 -2.39 5.62 10.85
CA LEU A 68 -1.96 4.86 12.01
C LEU A 68 -2.61 3.46 11.97
N LEU A 69 -1.79 2.42 12.04
CA LEU A 69 -2.24 1.03 12.01
C LEU A 69 -2.24 0.44 13.43
N GLY A 70 -3.22 -0.42 13.73
CA GLY A 70 -3.23 -1.21 14.97
C GLY A 70 -3.59 -0.45 16.26
N VAL A 71 -4.11 0.78 16.15
CA VAL A 71 -4.64 1.53 17.30
C VAL A 71 -6.02 0.99 17.64
N ALA A 72 -6.09 0.09 18.62
CA ALA A 72 -7.34 -0.41 19.18
C ALA A 72 -8.12 0.77 19.80
N GLY A 73 -9.27 1.11 19.24
CA GLY A 73 -10.23 2.05 19.84
C GLY A 73 -10.40 3.40 19.16
N ALA A 74 -9.72 3.69 18.05
CA ALA A 74 -9.88 4.96 17.34
C ALA A 74 -10.87 4.85 16.16
N ALA A 75 -12.11 4.43 16.46
CA ALA A 75 -13.21 4.82 15.58
C ALA A 75 -13.43 6.32 15.80
N PRO A 76 -13.35 7.19 14.77
CA PRO A 76 -13.91 8.52 14.93
C PRO A 76 -15.40 8.34 15.24
N ALA A 77 -15.87 8.97 16.31
CA ALA A 77 -17.30 9.07 16.57
C ALA A 77 -17.95 9.61 15.29
N GLU A 78 -18.83 8.81 14.69
CA GLU A 78 -19.74 9.28 13.65
C GLU A 78 -20.53 10.43 14.26
N GLY A 79 -20.18 11.66 13.86
CA GLY A 79 -20.93 12.85 14.19
C GLY A 79 -22.26 12.78 13.45
N GLU A 80 -23.32 12.62 14.23
CA GLU A 80 -24.71 12.85 13.86
C GLU A 80 -24.90 14.28 13.33
N GLY A 81 -25.81 14.45 12.36
CA GLY A 81 -26.53 15.71 12.10
C GLY A 81 -25.97 16.63 11.03
#